data_AF-A0A7S3N689-F1
#
_entry.id   AF-A0A7S3N689-F1
#
_cell.length_a   1.000
_cell.length_b   1.000
_cell.length_c   1.000
_cell.angle_alpha   90.00
_cell.angle_beta   90.00
_cell.angle_gamma   90.00
#
_symmetry.space_group_name_H-M   'P 1'
#
loop_
_entity.id
_entity.type
_entity.pdbx_description
1 polymer ?
#
loop_
_entity_poly.entity_id
_entity_poly.type
_entity_poly.pdbx_seq_one_letter_code
_entity_poly.pdbx_strand_id
1 'polypeptide(L)'
;AAFTAASLHPVNREFVDEIKKTATAWTPMEPEENPFAYKTLEEIKGMMGTKLRGRKELVDSTNIDLTDLPDSFDWRTEKPGAIHPIRDQANCGSCWAFASSEALSDRFAIESNLATDVVLSPQFQVSCDKINYGCQGGYLDRAWDFLEYKGTTSDECVPYTSGKTGRDGTCPDKCTNGDEFTFFKSKKYNHPTNEKAIMQEIQKYGPVEVGFMVYADFMSYKSGVYNTHGGRFLGGHAVKVIGWGVEGNLPYWTVANSWGESWGEQGFVKFRRGNNHCGIEGDVYAGEADWKKLISE
;
A
#
# COMPACT_ATOMS: atom_id res chain seq x y z
N ALA A 1 -17.63 -34.50 -11.41
CA ALA A 1 -18.24 -33.22 -11.85
C ALA A 1 -17.21 -32.14 -11.62
N ALA A 2 -16.80 -31.42 -12.67
CA ALA A 2 -15.84 -30.33 -12.54
C ALA A 2 -16.52 -29.17 -11.79
N PHE A 3 -16.30 -29.08 -10.48
CA PHE A 3 -16.66 -27.90 -9.71
C PHE A 3 -15.77 -26.76 -10.17
N THR A 4 -16.36 -25.75 -10.80
CA THR A 4 -15.63 -24.60 -11.30
C THR A 4 -15.19 -23.74 -10.13
N ALA A 5 -13.88 -23.56 -9.93
CA ALA A 5 -13.27 -22.65 -8.95
C ALA A 5 -13.81 -21.19 -8.99
N ALA A 6 -14.61 -20.84 -10.01
CA ALA A 6 -15.30 -19.58 -10.20
C ALA A 6 -16.53 -19.33 -9.27
N SER A 7 -16.96 -20.30 -8.45
CA SER A 7 -18.09 -20.11 -7.52
C SER A 7 -17.71 -20.04 -6.04
N LEU A 8 -16.48 -20.37 -5.66
CA LEU A 8 -16.06 -20.35 -4.25
C LEU A 8 -15.74 -18.93 -3.79
N HIS A 9 -16.16 -18.62 -2.56
CA HIS A 9 -15.81 -17.40 -1.85
C HIS A 9 -14.28 -17.28 -1.69
N PRO A 10 -13.66 -16.08 -1.82
CA PRO A 10 -12.18 -15.96 -1.74
C PRO A 10 -11.58 -16.51 -0.44
N VAL A 11 -12.29 -16.33 0.67
CA VAL A 11 -11.96 -16.96 1.95
C VAL A 11 -12.79 -18.24 2.08
N ASN A 12 -12.18 -19.40 1.84
CA ASN A 12 -12.86 -20.69 1.96
C ASN A 12 -11.90 -21.79 2.46
N ARG A 13 -12.49 -22.78 3.15
CA ARG A 13 -11.78 -23.90 3.78
C ARG A 13 -10.97 -24.74 2.77
N GLU A 14 -11.59 -25.08 1.64
CA GLU A 14 -10.99 -25.95 0.63
C GLU A 14 -9.67 -25.37 0.11
N PHE A 15 -9.66 -24.07 -0.16
CA PHE A 15 -8.49 -23.39 -0.67
C PHE A 15 -7.37 -23.21 0.38
N VAL A 16 -7.74 -22.95 1.64
CA VAL A 16 -6.78 -22.93 2.75
C VAL A 16 -6.13 -24.31 2.93
N ASP A 17 -6.92 -25.39 2.83
CA ASP A 17 -6.42 -26.76 2.95
C ASP A 17 -5.52 -27.15 1.77
N GLU A 18 -5.78 -26.63 0.57
CA GLU A 18 -4.92 -26.80 -0.60
C GLU A 18 -3.57 -26.11 -0.40
N ILE A 19 -3.56 -24.85 0.01
CA ILE A 19 -2.33 -24.09 0.28
C ILE A 19 -1.48 -24.80 1.33
N LYS A 20 -2.08 -25.32 2.41
CA LYS A 20 -1.35 -26.06 3.47
C LYS A 20 -0.75 -27.39 3.00
N LYS A 21 -1.36 -28.04 2.02
CA LYS A 21 -0.81 -29.27 1.42
C LYS A 21 0.38 -28.96 0.51
N THR A 22 0.49 -27.74 0.04
CA THR A 22 1.60 -27.29 -0.80
C THR A 22 2.71 -26.73 0.06
N ALA A 23 3.97 -27.03 -0.28
CA ALA A 23 5.14 -26.50 0.40
C ALA A 23 5.38 -25.02 0.03
N THR A 24 4.43 -24.15 0.36
CA THR A 24 4.52 -22.70 0.17
C THR A 24 5.42 -22.07 1.23
N ALA A 25 5.95 -20.89 0.92
CA ALA A 25 6.79 -20.11 1.82
C ALA A 25 6.00 -19.25 2.83
N TRP A 26 4.69 -19.45 2.89
CA TRP A 26 3.78 -18.66 3.71
C TRP A 26 2.68 -19.55 4.30
N THR A 27 2.09 -19.09 5.39
CA THR A 27 1.01 -19.81 6.08
C THR A 27 -0.32 -19.09 5.82
N PRO A 28 -1.38 -19.81 5.42
CA PRO A 28 -2.70 -19.23 5.30
C PRO A 28 -3.40 -19.13 6.66
N MET A 29 -4.19 -18.09 6.82
CA MET A 29 -5.13 -17.87 7.92
C MET A 29 -6.31 -18.82 7.79
N GLU A 30 -6.81 -19.31 8.92
CA GLU A 30 -8.05 -20.09 8.92
C GLU A 30 -9.24 -19.20 8.55
N PRO A 31 -10.25 -19.72 7.81
CA PRO A 31 -11.43 -18.94 7.48
C PRO A 31 -12.14 -18.31 8.68
N GLU A 32 -12.15 -18.96 9.85
CA GLU A 32 -12.80 -18.46 11.06
C GLU A 32 -12.02 -17.32 11.73
N GLU A 33 -10.72 -17.22 11.47
CA GLU A 33 -9.85 -16.14 11.94
C GLU A 33 -9.85 -14.95 10.96
N ASN A 34 -10.32 -15.16 9.73
CA ASN A 34 -10.17 -14.20 8.63
C ASN A 34 -11.16 -13.03 8.71
N PRO A 35 -10.68 -11.77 8.76
CA PRO A 35 -11.54 -10.59 8.90
C PRO A 35 -12.44 -10.32 7.67
N PHE A 36 -12.30 -11.09 6.60
CA PHE A 36 -13.10 -10.96 5.38
C PHE A 36 -14.01 -12.16 5.13
N ALA A 37 -14.05 -13.15 6.03
CA ALA A 37 -14.89 -14.34 5.87
C ALA A 37 -16.40 -14.02 5.76
N TYR A 38 -16.84 -12.91 6.34
CA TYR A 38 -18.23 -12.45 6.30
C TYR A 38 -18.54 -11.54 5.11
N LYS A 39 -17.53 -11.05 4.38
CA LYS A 39 -17.74 -10.16 3.24
C LYS A 39 -18.26 -10.97 2.06
N THR A 40 -19.00 -10.32 1.16
CA THR A 40 -19.34 -10.87 -0.14
C THR A 40 -18.16 -10.71 -1.12
N LEU A 41 -18.19 -11.44 -2.23
CA LEU A 41 -17.20 -11.27 -3.30
C LEU A 41 -17.20 -9.82 -3.84
N GLU A 42 -18.36 -9.18 -3.93
CA GLU A 42 -18.48 -7.80 -4.39
C GLU A 42 -17.80 -6.83 -3.42
N GLU A 43 -18.01 -6.98 -2.11
CA GLU A 43 -17.34 -6.17 -1.10
C GLU A 43 -15.83 -6.38 -1.10
N ILE A 44 -15.35 -7.63 -1.23
CA ILE A 44 -13.91 -7.92 -1.36
C ILE A 44 -13.32 -7.24 -2.60
N LYS A 45 -14.01 -7.32 -3.74
CA LYS A 45 -13.57 -6.62 -4.95
C LYS A 45 -13.63 -5.10 -4.81
N GLY A 46 -14.58 -4.57 -4.05
CA GLY A 46 -14.69 -3.15 -3.73
C GLY A 46 -13.48 -2.61 -2.96
N MET A 47 -12.77 -3.47 -2.23
CA MET A 47 -11.51 -3.11 -1.56
C MET A 47 -10.33 -3.00 -2.55
N MET A 48 -10.42 -3.63 -3.73
CA MET A 48 -9.39 -3.61 -4.79
C MET A 48 -9.48 -2.33 -5.63
N GLY A 49 -9.19 -1.21 -4.98
CA GLY A 49 -9.40 0.14 -5.51
C GLY A 49 -8.32 0.67 -6.45
N THR A 50 -7.44 -0.17 -6.99
CA THR A 50 -6.33 0.32 -7.83
C THR A 50 -6.50 -0.08 -9.29
N LYS A 51 -6.39 0.92 -10.17
CA LYS A 51 -6.33 0.74 -11.62
C LYS A 51 -4.86 0.66 -12.02
N LEU A 52 -4.34 -0.56 -12.14
CA LEU A 52 -2.94 -0.80 -12.54
C LEU A 52 -2.69 -0.34 -13.97
N ARG A 53 -1.53 0.26 -14.23
CA ARG A 53 -1.08 0.61 -15.59
C ARG A 53 -0.42 -0.58 -16.29
N GLY A 54 0.00 -1.60 -15.52
CA GLY A 54 0.64 -2.79 -16.08
C GLY A 54 2.00 -2.48 -16.69
N ARG A 55 2.72 -1.51 -16.11
CA ARG A 55 4.07 -1.15 -16.55
C ARG A 55 5.00 -2.33 -16.27
N LYS A 56 5.86 -2.63 -17.24
CA LYS A 56 6.92 -3.63 -17.07
C LYS A 56 8.09 -2.99 -16.35
N GLU A 57 8.77 -3.77 -15.52
CA GLU A 57 10.10 -3.40 -15.06
C GLU A 57 10.98 -3.06 -16.26
N LEU A 58 11.73 -1.97 -16.13
CA LEU A 58 12.71 -1.62 -17.12
C LEU A 58 14.00 -2.38 -16.84
N VAL A 59 14.72 -2.73 -17.91
CA VAL A 59 16.08 -3.28 -17.80
C VAL A 59 16.90 -2.36 -16.91
N ASP A 60 17.57 -2.95 -15.93
CA ASP A 60 18.42 -2.23 -15.01
C ASP A 60 19.53 -1.50 -15.76
N SER A 61 19.38 -0.18 -15.89
CA SER A 61 20.39 0.73 -16.41
C SER A 61 21.11 1.48 -15.30
N THR A 62 20.91 1.09 -14.03
CA THR A 62 21.54 1.73 -12.89
C THR A 62 22.95 1.14 -12.70
N ASN A 63 23.93 2.00 -12.39
CA ASN A 63 25.30 1.57 -12.10
C ASN A 63 25.47 1.12 -10.64
N ILE A 64 24.46 0.48 -10.07
CA ILE A 64 24.44 0.06 -8.67
C ILE A 64 24.48 -1.45 -8.62
N ASP A 65 25.36 -2.01 -7.79
CA ASP A 65 25.33 -3.44 -7.50
C ASP A 65 24.34 -3.68 -6.34
N LEU A 66 23.57 -4.77 -6.40
CA LEU A 66 22.74 -5.18 -5.27
C LEU A 66 23.59 -5.44 -4.02
N THR A 67 24.86 -5.80 -4.19
CA THR A 67 25.82 -5.99 -3.09
C THR A 67 26.17 -4.70 -2.34
N ASP A 68 25.86 -3.53 -2.90
CA ASP A 68 26.09 -2.25 -2.25
C ASP A 68 24.96 -1.87 -1.27
N LEU A 69 23.86 -2.63 -1.27
CA LEU A 69 22.71 -2.46 -0.38
C LEU A 69 22.71 -3.56 0.70
N PRO A 70 22.20 -3.28 1.91
CA PRO A 70 22.13 -4.31 2.95
C PRO A 70 21.12 -5.42 2.57
N ASP A 71 21.39 -6.65 3.00
CA ASP A 71 20.50 -7.81 2.76
C ASP A 71 19.10 -7.62 3.37
N SER A 72 18.98 -6.80 4.41
CA SER A 72 17.72 -6.46 5.07
C SER A 72 17.73 -5.00 5.52
N PHE A 73 16.56 -4.36 5.43
CA PHE A 73 16.35 -2.97 5.81
C PHE A 73 14.90 -2.78 6.24
N ASP A 74 14.66 -2.12 7.37
CA ASP A 74 13.31 -1.84 7.86
C ASP A 74 13.26 -0.48 8.55
N TRP A 75 12.49 0.46 8.00
CA TRP A 75 12.41 1.80 8.58
C TRP A 75 11.94 1.83 10.04
N ARG A 76 11.21 0.80 10.50
CA ARG A 76 10.79 0.70 11.92
C ARG A 76 11.98 0.52 12.86
N THR A 77 13.07 -0.08 12.39
CA THR A 77 14.32 -0.25 13.17
C THR A 77 15.32 0.87 12.88
N GLU A 78 15.41 1.32 11.63
CA GLU A 78 16.36 2.37 11.22
C GLU A 78 16.00 3.74 11.81
N LYS A 79 14.69 4.02 11.94
CA LYS A 79 14.19 5.25 12.54
C LYS A 79 12.90 5.00 13.32
N PRO A 80 13.01 4.50 14.57
CA PRO A 80 11.84 4.21 15.39
C PRO A 80 10.91 5.42 15.51
N GLY A 81 9.62 5.21 15.27
CA GLY A 81 8.59 6.25 15.29
C GLY A 81 8.35 6.94 13.94
N ALA A 82 9.18 6.74 12.91
CA ALA A 82 8.99 7.40 11.62
C ALA A 82 7.99 6.70 10.68
N ILE A 83 7.63 5.45 10.98
CA ILE A 83 6.59 4.70 10.28
C ILE A 83 5.32 4.73 11.10
N HIS A 84 4.27 5.32 10.54
CA HIS A 84 2.98 5.45 11.22
C HIS A 84 2.23 4.11 11.33
N PRO A 85 1.28 3.97 12.28
CA PRO A 85 0.50 2.75 12.47
C PRO A 85 -0.29 2.29 11.25
N ILE A 86 -0.60 0.99 11.19
CA ILE A 86 -1.47 0.41 10.16
C ILE A 86 -2.86 1.03 10.21
N ARG A 87 -3.44 1.29 9.04
CA ARG A 87 -4.77 1.88 8.88
C ARG A 87 -5.72 0.92 8.17
N ASP A 88 -7.00 1.30 8.09
CA ASP A 88 -8.05 0.50 7.48
C ASP A 88 -8.89 1.35 6.51
N GLN A 89 -8.82 1.01 5.22
CA GLN A 89 -9.64 1.62 4.17
C GLN A 89 -11.11 1.18 4.25
N ALA A 90 -11.39 0.06 4.92
CA ALA A 90 -12.68 -0.59 5.07
C ALA A 90 -13.44 -0.77 3.73
N ASN A 91 -14.66 -0.25 3.60
CA ASN A 91 -15.56 -0.55 2.48
C ASN A 91 -15.40 0.38 1.27
N CYS A 92 -14.26 1.06 1.14
CA CYS A 92 -14.00 1.99 0.05
C CYS A 92 -12.75 1.52 -0.72
N GLY A 93 -12.82 1.57 -2.05
CA GLY A 93 -11.68 1.31 -2.93
C GLY A 93 -10.66 2.45 -2.94
N SER A 94 -10.22 2.90 -1.77
CA SER A 94 -9.33 4.05 -1.56
C SER A 94 -7.88 3.65 -1.29
N CYS A 95 -7.49 2.40 -1.49
CA CYS A 95 -6.11 1.93 -1.32
C CYS A 95 -5.06 2.84 -2.01
N TRP A 96 -5.36 3.37 -3.19
CA TRP A 96 -4.53 4.34 -3.94
C TRP A 96 -4.31 5.67 -3.19
N ALA A 97 -5.28 6.11 -2.38
CA ALA A 97 -5.15 7.30 -1.55
C ALA A 97 -4.46 6.99 -0.22
N PHE A 98 -4.70 5.80 0.34
CA PHE A 98 -4.04 5.32 1.55
C PHE A 98 -2.55 5.15 1.33
N ALA A 99 -2.14 4.33 0.36
CA ALA A 99 -0.74 4.02 0.13
C ALA A 99 0.09 5.28 -0.20
N SER A 100 -0.41 6.15 -1.08
CA SER A 100 0.24 7.44 -1.40
C SER A 100 0.33 8.39 -0.19
N SER A 101 -0.76 8.62 0.55
CA SER A 101 -0.75 9.54 1.71
C SER A 101 0.07 9.00 2.88
N GLU A 102 0.02 7.70 3.14
CA GLU A 102 0.81 7.06 4.18
C GLU A 102 2.30 7.05 3.84
N ALA A 103 2.67 6.82 2.58
CA ALA A 103 4.07 6.89 2.15
C ALA A 103 4.60 8.31 2.33
N LEU A 104 3.84 9.31 1.91
CA LEU A 104 4.25 10.70 2.08
C LEU A 104 4.28 11.12 3.57
N SER A 105 3.36 10.64 4.40
CA SER A 105 3.36 10.86 5.87
C SER A 105 4.68 10.40 6.50
N ASP A 106 5.07 9.15 6.22
CA ASP A 106 6.32 8.58 6.72
C ASP A 106 7.54 9.35 6.18
N ARG A 107 7.51 9.79 4.92
CA ARG A 107 8.58 10.60 4.33
C ARG A 107 8.73 11.97 4.99
N PHE A 108 7.63 12.63 5.39
CA PHE A 108 7.73 13.84 6.21
C PHE A 108 8.48 13.55 7.51
N ALA A 109 8.13 12.48 8.23
CA ALA A 109 8.80 12.09 9.47
C ALA A 109 10.28 11.70 9.25
N ILE A 110 10.57 10.94 8.19
CA ILE A 110 11.93 10.48 7.86
C ILE A 110 12.82 11.65 7.44
N GLU A 111 12.42 12.42 6.42
CA GLU A 111 13.25 13.46 5.82
C GLU A 111 13.45 14.68 6.72
N SER A 112 12.45 15.01 7.55
CA SER A 112 12.54 16.11 8.52
C SER A 112 13.26 15.72 9.82
N ASN A 113 13.65 14.46 9.96
CA ASN A 113 14.15 13.91 11.21
C ASN A 113 13.20 14.05 12.40
N LEU A 114 11.96 13.62 12.19
CA LEU A 114 10.84 13.67 13.15
C LEU A 114 10.44 15.10 13.56
N ALA A 115 10.93 16.14 12.87
CA ALA A 115 10.49 17.52 13.10
C ALA A 115 9.09 17.79 12.52
N THR A 116 8.69 17.02 11.52
CA THR A 116 7.34 17.04 10.93
C THR A 116 6.79 15.62 10.96
N ASP A 117 6.17 15.27 12.07
CA ASP A 117 5.46 14.01 12.29
C ASP A 117 3.96 14.24 12.07
N VAL A 118 3.42 13.74 10.96
CA VAL A 118 2.04 14.02 10.55
C VAL A 118 1.44 12.85 9.80
N VAL A 119 0.25 12.43 10.24
CA VAL A 119 -0.60 11.50 9.51
C VAL A 119 -1.42 12.29 8.50
N LEU A 120 -1.18 12.05 7.21
CA LEU A 120 -1.90 12.71 6.13
C LEU A 120 -3.28 12.07 5.89
N SER A 121 -4.20 12.89 5.38
CA SER A 121 -5.59 12.51 5.11
C SER A 121 -5.70 11.83 3.75
N PRO A 122 -6.00 10.51 3.70
CA PRO A 122 -6.46 9.88 2.46
C PRO A 122 -7.87 10.38 2.09
N GLN A 123 -8.68 10.80 3.07
CA GLN A 123 -10.04 11.29 2.82
C GLN A 123 -10.04 12.54 1.93
N PHE A 124 -9.13 13.46 2.17
CA PHE A 124 -9.06 14.67 1.36
C PHE A 124 -8.76 14.33 -0.10
N GLN A 125 -7.85 13.38 -0.39
CA GLN A 125 -7.64 12.88 -1.74
C GLN A 125 -8.91 12.24 -2.30
N VAL A 126 -9.55 11.32 -1.55
CA VAL A 126 -10.78 10.63 -1.97
C VAL A 126 -11.91 11.60 -2.33
N SER A 127 -12.12 12.66 -1.55
CA SER A 127 -13.21 13.62 -1.78
C SER A 127 -12.87 14.68 -2.84
N CYS A 128 -11.61 15.10 -2.91
CA CYS A 128 -11.20 16.31 -3.63
C CYS A 128 -10.42 16.06 -4.92
N ASP A 129 -9.85 14.88 -5.14
CA ASP A 129 -9.27 14.50 -6.42
C ASP A 129 -10.39 14.28 -7.44
N LYS A 130 -10.45 15.15 -8.46
CA LYS A 130 -11.46 15.09 -9.53
C LYS A 130 -10.99 14.30 -10.75
N ILE A 131 -9.77 13.78 -10.73
CA ILE A 131 -9.15 13.00 -11.81
C ILE A 131 -9.19 11.50 -11.47
N ASN A 132 -9.00 11.14 -10.20
CA ASN A 132 -9.30 9.80 -9.69
C ASN A 132 -10.80 9.63 -9.40
N TYR A 133 -11.20 8.42 -9.01
CA TYR A 133 -12.60 8.01 -8.91
C TYR A 133 -12.99 7.64 -7.47
N GLY A 134 -12.42 8.32 -6.48
CA GLY A 134 -12.75 8.14 -5.06
C GLY A 134 -12.76 6.67 -4.63
N CYS A 135 -13.89 6.20 -4.09
CA CYS A 135 -14.11 4.83 -3.66
C CYS A 135 -14.28 3.81 -4.80
N GLN A 136 -14.42 4.26 -6.05
CA GLN A 136 -14.44 3.37 -7.22
C GLN A 136 -13.03 3.16 -7.83
N GLY A 137 -12.02 3.66 -7.13
CA GLY A 137 -10.60 3.40 -7.37
C GLY A 137 -9.83 4.52 -8.04
N GLY A 138 -8.53 4.35 -8.16
CA GLY A 138 -7.61 5.38 -8.65
C GLY A 138 -6.38 4.82 -9.33
N TYR A 139 -5.64 5.71 -9.98
CA TYR A 139 -4.32 5.46 -10.54
C TYR A 139 -3.26 6.12 -9.65
N LEU A 140 -2.15 5.42 -9.45
CA LEU A 140 -1.08 5.83 -8.52
C LEU A 140 -0.34 7.06 -9.05
N ASP A 141 -0.08 7.13 -10.36
CA ASP A 141 0.51 8.33 -11.00
C ASP A 141 -0.31 9.59 -10.71
N ARG A 142 -1.63 9.50 -10.83
CA ARG A 142 -2.55 10.61 -10.53
C ARG A 142 -2.61 10.96 -9.04
N ALA A 143 -2.46 9.98 -8.16
CA ALA A 143 -2.40 10.22 -6.72
C ALA A 143 -1.17 11.08 -6.37
N TRP A 144 -0.01 10.75 -6.95
CA TRP A 144 1.21 11.55 -6.76
C TRP A 144 1.17 12.89 -7.50
N ASP A 145 0.55 12.99 -8.68
CA ASP A 145 0.24 14.29 -9.30
C ASP A 145 -0.57 15.16 -8.32
N PHE A 146 -1.61 14.61 -7.69
CA PHE A 146 -2.42 15.35 -6.73
C PHE A 146 -1.58 15.82 -5.54
N LEU A 147 -0.74 14.95 -4.97
CA LEU A 147 0.16 15.27 -3.86
C LEU A 147 1.24 16.30 -4.21
N GLU A 148 1.71 16.34 -5.46
CA GLU A 148 2.68 17.33 -5.95
C GLU A 148 2.02 18.70 -6.20
N TYR A 149 0.91 18.73 -6.94
CA TYR A 149 0.30 19.99 -7.38
C TYR A 149 -0.60 20.62 -6.33
N LYS A 150 -1.47 19.84 -5.70
CA LYS A 150 -2.41 20.32 -4.68
C LYS A 150 -1.95 20.03 -3.26
N GLY A 151 -1.42 18.83 -3.02
CA GLY A 151 -1.16 18.31 -1.69
C GLY A 151 -2.42 17.80 -1.01
N THR A 152 -2.22 17.27 0.20
CA THR A 152 -3.31 16.88 1.11
C THR A 152 -3.13 17.57 2.46
N THR A 153 -4.10 17.42 3.37
CA THR A 153 -4.04 17.94 4.75
C THR A 153 -3.84 16.79 5.74
N SER A 154 -3.78 17.08 7.03
CA SER A 154 -3.70 16.04 8.08
C SER A 154 -5.02 15.27 8.21
N ASP A 155 -4.94 14.02 8.65
CA ASP A 155 -6.12 13.21 8.97
C ASP A 155 -6.94 13.81 10.12
N GLU A 156 -6.30 14.51 11.06
CA GLU A 156 -7.01 15.28 12.10
C GLU A 156 -7.89 16.38 11.49
N CYS A 157 -7.40 17.09 10.48
CA CYS A 157 -8.13 18.14 9.80
C CYS A 157 -9.29 17.58 8.96
N VAL A 158 -9.07 16.49 8.22
CA VAL A 158 -10.11 15.82 7.41
C VAL A 158 -10.06 14.31 7.70
N PRO A 159 -10.80 13.85 8.72
CA PRO A 159 -10.80 12.45 9.14
C PRO A 159 -11.40 11.50 8.12
N TYR A 160 -10.90 10.27 8.09
CA TYR A 160 -11.40 9.25 7.19
C TYR A 160 -12.82 8.76 7.54
N THR A 161 -13.76 8.98 6.61
CA THR A 161 -15.17 8.62 6.73
C THR A 161 -15.66 7.70 5.61
N SER A 162 -14.99 7.71 4.45
CA SER A 162 -15.36 6.90 3.29
C SER A 162 -15.36 5.40 3.55
N GLY A 163 -14.52 4.91 4.47
CA GLY A 163 -14.51 3.50 4.85
C GLY A 163 -15.82 3.02 5.47
N LYS A 164 -16.52 3.92 6.18
CA LYS A 164 -17.84 3.63 6.78
C LYS A 164 -18.98 3.77 5.78
N THR A 165 -18.89 4.76 4.90
CA THR A 165 -19.99 5.10 3.98
C THR A 165 -19.93 4.35 2.64
N GLY A 166 -18.76 3.84 2.26
CA GLY A 166 -18.48 3.32 0.92
C GLY A 166 -18.55 4.39 -0.17
N ARG A 167 -18.52 5.69 0.20
CA ARG A 167 -18.72 6.82 -0.70
C ARG A 167 -17.60 7.83 -0.55
N ASP A 168 -17.33 8.55 -1.63
CA ASP A 168 -16.24 9.53 -1.70
C ASP A 168 -16.40 10.65 -0.67
N GLY A 169 -17.65 11.03 -0.37
CA GLY A 169 -17.94 12.20 0.46
C GLY A 169 -17.84 13.51 -0.34
N THR A 170 -18.09 14.63 0.34
CA THR A 170 -17.95 15.97 -0.27
C THR A 170 -16.53 16.48 -0.03
N CYS A 171 -15.93 17.15 -1.02
CA CYS A 171 -14.66 17.85 -0.83
C CYS A 171 -14.88 19.03 0.14
N PRO A 172 -14.28 19.03 1.33
CA PRO A 172 -14.48 20.11 2.28
C PRO A 172 -13.72 21.37 1.85
N ASP A 173 -14.14 22.51 2.37
CA ASP A 173 -13.49 23.81 2.23
C ASP A 173 -12.65 24.20 3.45
N LYS A 174 -12.87 23.55 4.60
CA LYS A 174 -12.12 23.73 5.86
C LYS A 174 -11.94 22.42 6.61
N CYS A 175 -11.09 22.43 7.63
CA CYS A 175 -10.96 21.34 8.59
C CYS A 175 -12.28 21.09 9.35
N THR A 176 -12.48 19.89 9.90
CA THR A 176 -13.71 19.56 10.65
C THR A 176 -13.90 20.38 11.92
N ASN A 177 -12.84 20.99 12.45
CA ASN A 177 -12.87 21.92 13.58
C ASN A 177 -13.09 23.39 13.16
N GLY A 178 -13.15 23.68 11.86
CA GLY A 178 -13.35 25.02 11.29
C GLY A 178 -12.07 25.76 10.89
N ASP A 179 -10.89 25.19 11.13
CA ASP A 179 -9.60 25.80 10.77
C ASP A 179 -9.34 25.76 9.25
N GLU A 180 -8.47 26.66 8.79
CA GLU A 180 -7.95 26.63 7.42
C GLU A 180 -7.02 25.43 7.21
N PHE A 181 -6.90 24.97 5.96
CA PHE A 181 -6.04 23.85 5.63
C PHE A 181 -4.55 24.20 5.72
N THR A 182 -3.79 23.36 6.42
CA THR A 182 -2.35 23.23 6.21
C THR A 182 -2.10 22.16 5.16
N PHE A 183 -1.50 22.54 4.03
CA PHE A 183 -1.21 21.60 2.94
C PHE A 183 0.19 21.01 3.04
N PHE A 184 0.24 19.68 2.95
CA PHE A 184 1.44 18.86 2.88
C PHE A 184 1.57 18.32 1.46
N LYS A 185 2.72 18.56 0.84
CA LYS A 185 2.96 18.30 -0.58
C LYS A 185 4.19 17.44 -0.79
N SER A 186 4.22 16.72 -1.90
CA SER A 186 5.47 16.26 -2.49
C SER A 186 6.09 17.39 -3.32
N LYS A 187 7.42 17.53 -3.30
CA LYS A 187 8.12 18.49 -4.17
C LYS A 187 8.11 18.08 -5.63
N LYS A 188 8.36 16.79 -5.84
CA LYS A 188 8.46 16.13 -7.13
C LYS A 188 8.37 14.63 -6.87
N TYR A 189 7.52 13.94 -7.63
CA TYR A 189 7.49 12.48 -7.60
C TYR A 189 8.30 11.86 -8.75
N ASN A 190 8.70 10.60 -8.54
CA ASN A 190 9.38 9.75 -9.50
C ASN A 190 8.71 8.37 -9.58
N HIS A 191 9.22 7.54 -10.47
CA HIS A 191 8.75 6.17 -10.70
C HIS A 191 9.97 5.25 -10.70
N PRO A 192 10.37 4.67 -9.57
CA PRO A 192 11.44 3.66 -9.51
C PRO A 192 11.04 2.44 -10.35
N THR A 193 11.89 2.03 -11.29
CA THR A 193 11.49 1.11 -12.37
C THR A 193 12.08 -0.30 -12.29
N ASN A 194 12.80 -0.64 -11.23
CA ASN A 194 13.36 -1.96 -10.97
C ASN A 194 13.67 -2.16 -9.47
N GLU A 195 13.89 -3.40 -9.06
CA GLU A 195 14.22 -3.79 -7.69
C GLU A 195 15.27 -2.86 -7.02
N LYS A 196 16.42 -2.64 -7.65
CA LYS A 196 17.49 -1.81 -7.07
C LYS A 196 17.04 -0.37 -6.85
N ALA A 197 16.41 0.23 -7.86
CA ALA A 197 15.91 1.59 -7.77
C ALA A 197 14.87 1.73 -6.66
N ILE A 198 14.01 0.73 -6.47
CA ILE A 198 13.03 0.68 -5.39
C ILE A 198 13.73 0.63 -4.03
N MET A 199 14.70 -0.29 -3.85
CA MET A 199 15.46 -0.40 -2.59
C MET A 199 16.18 0.92 -2.24
N GLN A 200 16.80 1.55 -3.22
CA GLN A 200 17.50 2.82 -3.02
C GLN A 200 16.57 3.98 -2.66
N GLU A 201 15.43 4.07 -3.36
CA GLU A 201 14.41 5.07 -3.08
C GLU A 201 13.90 4.90 -1.63
N ILE A 202 13.61 3.66 -1.22
CA ILE A 202 13.21 3.33 0.14
C ILE A 202 14.30 3.73 1.14
N GLN A 203 15.55 3.29 0.93
CA GLN A 203 16.64 3.52 1.87
C GLN A 203 16.93 5.01 2.09
N LYS A 204 16.85 5.80 1.01
CA LYS A 204 17.29 7.18 1.02
C LYS A 204 16.22 8.14 1.50
N TYR A 205 14.97 7.93 1.10
CA TYR A 205 13.91 8.92 1.27
C TYR A 205 12.76 8.42 2.13
N GLY A 206 12.55 7.10 2.21
CA GLY A 206 11.42 6.54 2.93
C GLY A 206 10.53 5.67 2.05
N PRO A 207 9.43 5.14 2.62
CA PRO A 207 8.54 4.20 1.96
C PRO A 207 8.05 4.65 0.58
N VAL A 208 7.73 3.68 -0.28
CA VAL A 208 7.17 3.91 -1.62
C VAL A 208 5.75 3.34 -1.72
N GLU A 209 4.92 3.93 -2.56
CA GLU A 209 3.63 3.34 -2.94
C GLU A 209 3.85 2.32 -4.07
N VAL A 210 3.22 1.15 -3.99
CA VAL A 210 3.23 0.13 -5.03
C VAL A 210 1.83 -0.37 -5.35
N GLY A 211 1.58 -0.72 -6.61
CA GLY A 211 0.39 -1.41 -7.06
C GLY A 211 0.68 -2.86 -7.44
N PHE A 212 -0.19 -3.80 -7.09
CA PHE A 212 -0.06 -5.20 -7.48
C PHE A 212 -1.41 -5.89 -7.73
N MET A 213 -1.36 -7.04 -8.39
CA MET A 213 -2.52 -7.89 -8.66
C MET A 213 -2.86 -8.74 -7.44
N VAL A 214 -4.09 -8.63 -6.94
CA VAL A 214 -4.60 -9.47 -5.86
C VAL A 214 -5.32 -10.68 -6.44
N TYR A 215 -4.88 -11.86 -6.00
CA TYR A 215 -5.56 -13.12 -6.23
C TYR A 215 -6.27 -13.59 -4.96
N ALA A 216 -7.22 -14.52 -5.10
CA ALA A 216 -8.06 -14.98 -4.00
C ALA A 216 -7.27 -15.52 -2.80
N ASP A 217 -6.07 -16.07 -3.02
CA ASP A 217 -5.24 -16.67 -1.97
C ASP A 217 -4.68 -15.64 -1.00
N PHE A 218 -4.37 -14.46 -1.51
CA PHE A 218 -3.84 -13.34 -0.72
C PHE A 218 -4.80 -12.91 0.38
N MET A 219 -6.12 -13.07 0.16
CA MET A 219 -7.12 -12.76 1.18
C MET A 219 -6.91 -13.58 2.46
N SER A 220 -6.30 -14.75 2.34
CA SER A 220 -6.01 -15.67 3.45
C SER A 220 -4.56 -15.58 3.93
N TYR A 221 -3.77 -14.57 3.58
CA TYR A 221 -2.40 -14.44 4.11
C TYR A 221 -2.38 -14.29 5.65
N LYS A 222 -1.51 -15.05 6.34
CA LYS A 222 -1.24 -14.93 7.78
C LYS A 222 0.21 -14.55 8.08
N SER A 223 1.17 -15.28 7.52
CA SER A 223 2.60 -15.04 7.76
C SER A 223 3.53 -15.67 6.72
N GLY A 224 4.80 -15.28 6.72
CA GLY A 224 5.84 -15.81 5.83
C GLY A 224 5.93 -15.06 4.51
N VAL A 225 6.72 -15.53 3.55
CA VAL A 225 6.92 -14.83 2.27
C VAL A 225 5.80 -15.19 1.29
N TYR A 226 4.83 -14.28 1.13
CA TYR A 226 3.72 -14.45 0.20
C TYR A 226 4.24 -14.60 -1.23
N ASN A 227 3.81 -15.70 -1.85
CA ASN A 227 3.93 -15.99 -3.27
C ASN A 227 2.63 -16.65 -3.69
N THR A 228 2.06 -16.23 -4.82
CA THR A 228 0.70 -16.66 -5.18
C THR A 228 0.67 -18.15 -5.46
N HIS A 229 -0.26 -18.84 -4.82
CA HIS A 229 -0.70 -20.18 -5.13
C HIS A 229 -1.79 -20.18 -6.22
N GLY A 230 -2.22 -19.00 -6.68
CA GLY A 230 -3.18 -18.79 -7.74
C GLY A 230 -4.57 -18.46 -7.21
N GLY A 231 -5.60 -18.97 -7.89
CA GLY A 231 -6.99 -18.62 -7.63
C GLY A 231 -7.49 -17.47 -8.49
N ARG A 232 -8.68 -16.97 -8.16
CA ARG A 232 -9.36 -15.94 -8.96
C ARG A 232 -8.67 -14.60 -8.80
N PHE A 233 -8.42 -13.91 -9.92
CA PHE A 233 -8.04 -12.50 -9.89
C PHE A 233 -9.18 -11.64 -9.31
N LEU A 234 -8.87 -10.86 -8.27
CA LEU A 234 -9.84 -10.03 -7.55
C LEU A 234 -9.77 -8.57 -7.99
N GLY A 235 -8.58 -8.06 -8.31
CA GLY A 235 -8.39 -6.69 -8.77
C GLY A 235 -6.97 -6.18 -8.53
N GLY A 236 -6.75 -4.89 -8.78
CA GLY A 236 -5.52 -4.21 -8.41
C GLY A 236 -5.65 -3.60 -7.02
N HIS A 237 -4.59 -3.67 -6.23
CA HIS A 237 -4.52 -3.09 -4.90
C HIS A 237 -3.23 -2.29 -4.73
N ALA A 238 -3.28 -1.22 -3.93
CA ALA A 238 -2.13 -0.37 -3.63
C ALA A 238 -1.77 -0.46 -2.16
N VAL A 239 -0.48 -0.49 -1.88
CA VAL A 239 0.11 -0.65 -0.55
C VAL A 239 1.42 0.13 -0.46
N LYS A 240 1.94 0.28 0.75
CA LYS A 240 3.20 0.97 1.01
C LYS A 240 4.30 -0.03 1.33
N VAL A 241 5.45 0.06 0.66
CA VAL A 241 6.64 -0.75 0.95
C VAL A 241 7.58 0.04 1.83
N ILE A 242 7.94 -0.50 3.00
CA ILE A 242 8.73 0.19 4.03
C ILE A 242 10.16 -0.38 4.18
N GLY A 243 10.47 -1.47 3.49
CA GLY A 243 11.73 -2.19 3.67
C GLY A 243 11.77 -3.50 2.91
N TRP A 244 12.80 -4.30 3.17
CA TRP A 244 13.02 -5.61 2.55
C TRP A 244 13.82 -6.52 3.47
N GLY A 245 13.86 -7.80 3.13
CA GLY A 245 14.75 -8.76 3.77
C GLY A 245 14.89 -10.04 2.99
N VAL A 246 15.45 -11.05 3.67
CA VAL A 246 15.56 -12.42 3.18
C VAL A 246 15.10 -13.38 4.28
N GLU A 247 14.19 -14.29 3.97
CA GLU A 247 13.77 -15.37 4.87
C GLU A 247 14.19 -16.71 4.27
N GLY A 248 15.15 -17.39 4.91
CA GLY A 248 15.83 -18.53 4.29
C GLY A 248 16.59 -18.10 3.03
N ASN A 249 16.15 -18.54 1.86
CA ASN A 249 16.68 -18.15 0.55
C ASN A 249 15.70 -17.27 -0.25
N LEU A 250 14.66 -16.75 0.41
CA LEU A 250 13.59 -16.01 -0.26
C LEU A 250 13.68 -14.51 0.05
N PRO A 251 14.16 -13.68 -0.89
CA PRO A 251 14.01 -12.23 -0.80
C PRO A 251 12.52 -11.83 -0.74
N TYR A 252 12.24 -10.82 0.08
CA TYR A 252 10.93 -10.23 0.24
C TYR A 252 10.98 -8.70 0.41
N TRP A 253 9.86 -8.05 0.13
CA TRP A 253 9.49 -6.69 0.52
C TRP A 253 8.71 -6.72 1.83
N THR A 254 8.98 -5.79 2.74
CA THR A 254 8.15 -5.54 3.93
C THR A 254 7.08 -4.52 3.55
N VAL A 255 5.81 -4.95 3.53
CA VAL A 255 4.70 -4.17 3.01
C VAL A 255 3.68 -3.90 4.10
N ALA A 256 3.32 -2.63 4.28
CA ALA A 256 2.21 -2.19 5.12
C ALA A 256 0.91 -2.19 4.29
N ASN A 257 -0.09 -2.95 4.73
CA ASN A 257 -1.40 -3.02 4.08
C ASN A 257 -2.37 -2.02 4.71
N SER A 258 -3.50 -1.79 4.05
CA SER A 258 -4.54 -0.83 4.45
C SER A 258 -5.84 -1.51 4.88
N TRP A 259 -5.78 -2.70 5.49
CA TRP A 259 -6.94 -3.48 5.93
C TRP A 259 -6.98 -3.77 7.44
N GLY A 260 -6.30 -2.94 8.23
CA GLY A 260 -6.24 -3.08 9.68
C GLY A 260 -5.28 -4.17 10.17
N GLU A 261 -5.00 -4.12 11.47
CA GLU A 261 -3.99 -4.98 12.12
C GLU A 261 -4.45 -6.43 12.32
N SER A 262 -5.75 -6.72 12.19
CA SER A 262 -6.26 -8.09 12.32
C SER A 262 -5.92 -8.97 11.12
N TRP A 263 -5.45 -8.39 10.02
CA TRP A 263 -5.06 -9.11 8.82
C TRP A 263 -3.54 -9.33 8.75
N GLY A 264 -3.10 -10.50 8.28
CA GLY A 264 -1.67 -10.79 8.07
C GLY A 264 -0.82 -10.73 9.34
N GLU A 265 0.41 -10.22 9.21
CA GLU A 265 1.35 -10.04 10.32
C GLU A 265 1.12 -8.67 10.96
N GLN A 266 0.03 -8.51 11.72
CA GLN A 266 -0.36 -7.23 12.33
C GLN A 266 -0.55 -6.12 11.29
N GLY A 267 -1.19 -6.43 10.16
CA GLY A 267 -1.40 -5.53 9.03
C GLY A 267 -0.27 -5.53 8.00
N PHE A 268 0.84 -6.23 8.26
CA PHE A 268 1.96 -6.34 7.33
C PHE A 268 1.93 -7.65 6.53
N VAL A 269 2.63 -7.64 5.40
CA VAL A 269 2.95 -8.83 4.60
C VAL A 269 4.40 -8.79 4.13
N LYS A 270 5.07 -9.94 4.16
CA LYS A 270 6.33 -10.13 3.44
C LYS A 270 5.99 -10.59 2.03
N PHE A 271 6.22 -9.74 1.05
CA PHE A 271 5.83 -10.01 -0.34
C PHE A 271 7.04 -10.43 -1.17
N ARG A 272 6.92 -11.47 -2.01
CA ARG A 272 8.04 -11.95 -2.84
C ARG A 272 8.69 -10.79 -3.64
N ARG A 273 10.01 -10.66 -3.53
CA ARG A 273 10.84 -9.65 -4.20
C ARG A 273 11.75 -10.24 -5.27
N GLY A 274 12.07 -9.45 -6.30
CA GLY A 274 13.13 -9.68 -7.28
C GLY A 274 12.70 -10.45 -8.54
N ASN A 275 11.39 -10.51 -8.80
CA ASN A 275 10.84 -11.19 -9.98
C ASN A 275 9.50 -10.57 -10.44
N ASN A 276 9.22 -9.35 -10.01
CA ASN A 276 7.98 -8.61 -10.23
C ASN A 276 6.73 -9.44 -9.90
N HIS A 277 6.77 -10.14 -8.76
CA HIS A 277 5.68 -11.04 -8.37
C HIS A 277 4.36 -10.28 -8.30
N CYS A 278 3.31 -10.80 -8.93
CA CYS A 278 2.01 -10.11 -9.06
C CYS A 278 2.10 -8.66 -9.58
N GLY A 279 3.19 -8.27 -10.26
CA GLY A 279 3.38 -6.92 -10.78
C GLY A 279 3.81 -5.87 -9.75
N ILE A 280 4.16 -6.27 -8.52
CA ILE A 280 4.43 -5.34 -7.40
C ILE A 280 5.60 -4.37 -7.64
N GLU A 281 6.53 -4.70 -8.53
CA GLU A 281 7.69 -3.88 -8.89
C GLU A 281 7.42 -3.05 -10.17
N GLY A 282 6.22 -3.16 -10.75
CA GLY A 282 5.85 -2.50 -12.01
C GLY A 282 5.21 -1.12 -11.85
N ASP A 283 4.32 -0.92 -10.88
CA ASP A 283 3.62 0.35 -10.65
C ASP A 283 4.05 0.97 -9.31
N VAL A 284 5.26 1.52 -9.25
CA VAL A 284 5.87 2.09 -8.03
C VAL A 284 6.00 3.60 -8.10
N TYR A 285 5.59 4.33 -7.07
CA TYR A 285 5.68 5.79 -7.05
C TYR A 285 6.12 6.29 -5.68
N ALA A 286 6.87 7.38 -5.70
CA ALA A 286 7.38 8.03 -4.52
C ALA A 286 7.74 9.48 -4.84
N GLY A 287 7.84 10.32 -3.80
CA GLY A 287 8.28 11.70 -3.98
C GLY A 287 8.86 12.27 -2.70
N GLU A 288 9.73 13.27 -2.84
CA GLU A 288 10.37 13.94 -1.70
C GLU A 288 9.35 14.81 -0.96
N ALA A 289 9.38 14.78 0.38
CA ALA A 289 8.51 15.59 1.22
C ALA A 289 8.90 17.08 1.21
N ASP A 290 7.91 17.98 1.09
CA ASP A 290 8.13 19.44 1.13
C ASP A 290 8.22 20.01 2.55
N TRP A 291 8.91 19.30 3.45
CA TRP A 291 8.96 19.59 4.89
C TRP A 291 9.63 20.92 5.23
N LYS A 292 10.61 21.38 4.45
CA LYS A 292 11.32 22.64 4.73
C LYS A 292 10.42 23.87 4.67
N LYS A 293 9.37 23.84 3.84
CA LYS A 293 8.41 24.96 3.75
C LYS A 293 7.56 25.11 5.01
N LEU A 294 7.41 24.04 5.79
CA LEU A 294 6.58 24.02 7.01
C LEU A 294 7.34 24.53 8.24
N ILE A 295 8.68 24.57 8.18
CA ILE A 295 9.55 25.00 9.29
C ILE A 295 10.11 26.41 9.02
N SER A 296 9.88 26.96 7.82
CA SER A 296 10.37 28.28 7.41
C SER A 296 9.41 29.44 7.70
N GLU A 297 8.32 29.19 8.43
CA GLU A 297 7.37 30.19 8.95
C GLU A 297 7.50 30.29 10.47
#